data_AF-A0A386WFI0-F1
#
_entry.id   AF-A0A386WFI0-F1
#
_cell.length_a   1.000
_cell.length_b   1.000
_cell.length_c   1.000
_cell.angle_alpha   90.00
_cell.angle_beta   90.00
_cell.angle_gamma   90.00
#
_symmetry.space_group_name_H-M   'P 1'
#
loop_
_entity.id
_entity.type
_entity.pdbx_description
1 polymer ?
#
loop_
_entity_poly.entity_id
_entity_poly.type
_entity_poly.pdbx_seq_one_letter_code
_entity_poly.pdbx_strand_id
1 'polypeptide(L)'
;MPARNVQGAAVELVNSHSVDSRSSCRHEVNDYRHMCIKLLRIGEAAERLGVSAHLLRHWEAIGVITPYRTASGARRYDQGLLDALSIAIKCQHAGMPLSAIARLLNGQRRERKHLVAQQRDAINRQRVHLERIVNFLDHVLECSHPVVRECPACQDFVSSVS
;
A
#
# COMPACT_ATOMS: atom_id res chain seq x y z
N MET A 1 -30.72 -21.10 -38.58
CA MET A 1 -30.27 -21.41 -39.96
C MET A 1 -30.73 -20.25 -40.83
N PRO A 2 -29.88 -19.62 -41.67
CA PRO A 2 -28.76 -20.23 -42.38
C PRO A 2 -27.38 -19.83 -41.85
N ALA A 3 -26.42 -20.69 -42.19
CA ALA A 3 -25.00 -20.57 -41.93
C ALA A 3 -24.29 -19.83 -43.08
N ARG A 4 -23.17 -19.16 -42.76
CA ARG A 4 -21.99 -19.13 -43.62
C ARG A 4 -20.75 -18.86 -42.79
N ASN A 5 -19.73 -19.67 -43.06
CA ASN A 5 -18.52 -19.87 -42.30
C ASN A 5 -17.29 -19.52 -43.16
N VAL A 6 -16.22 -19.12 -42.46
CA VAL A 6 -14.78 -19.05 -42.78
C VAL A 6 -14.26 -18.28 -44.01
N GLN A 7 -13.43 -17.28 -43.72
CA GLN A 7 -12.01 -17.09 -44.15
C GLN A 7 -11.54 -15.78 -43.49
N GLY A 8 -10.49 -15.70 -42.67
CA GLY A 8 -9.20 -16.39 -42.70
C GLY A 8 -8.16 -15.35 -43.10
N ALA A 9 -7.48 -14.72 -42.13
CA ALA A 9 -6.30 -13.89 -42.41
C ALA A 9 -5.37 -13.82 -41.18
N ALA A 10 -4.27 -14.56 -41.32
CA ALA A 10 -2.92 -14.33 -40.82
C ALA A 10 -2.74 -13.73 -39.41
N VAL A 11 -2.44 -14.59 -38.44
CA VAL A 11 -1.58 -14.22 -37.31
C VAL A 11 -0.18 -14.70 -37.67
N GLU A 12 0.68 -13.76 -38.05
CA GLU A 12 2.09 -14.03 -38.33
C GLU A 12 2.85 -14.32 -37.03
N LEU A 13 3.38 -15.54 -37.00
CA LEU A 13 4.63 -16.01 -36.42
C LEU A 13 5.53 -14.92 -35.80
N VAL A 14 5.57 -14.85 -34.47
CA VAL A 14 6.74 -14.30 -33.78
C VAL A 14 7.75 -15.42 -33.66
N ASN A 15 8.68 -15.42 -34.62
CA ASN A 15 9.78 -16.37 -34.69
C ASN A 15 10.78 -16.09 -33.58
N SER A 16 11.04 -17.12 -32.78
CA SER A 16 12.13 -17.23 -31.82
C SER A 16 13.48 -17.18 -32.54
N HIS A 17 14.32 -16.18 -32.23
CA HIS A 17 15.75 -16.24 -32.56
C HIS A 17 16.61 -15.73 -31.41
N SER A 18 17.41 -16.69 -30.90
CA SER A 18 18.82 -16.55 -30.55
C SER A 18 19.19 -15.52 -29.48
N VAL A 19 19.15 -15.95 -28.22
CA VAL A 19 19.98 -15.34 -27.18
C VAL A 19 21.38 -15.92 -27.32
N ASP A 20 22.27 -15.21 -28.02
CA ASP A 20 23.70 -15.49 -27.98
C ASP A 20 24.46 -14.24 -27.53
N SER A 21 24.88 -14.30 -26.26
CA SER A 21 26.21 -13.97 -25.76
C SER A 21 26.97 -12.79 -26.38
N ARG A 22 27.05 -11.68 -25.63
CA ARG A 22 28.17 -10.71 -25.46
C ARG A 22 27.79 -9.24 -25.69
N SER A 23 27.24 -8.62 -24.65
CA SER A 23 27.38 -7.19 -24.34
C SER A 23 27.05 -7.02 -22.86
N SER A 24 28.05 -7.16 -21.99
CA SER A 24 28.69 -6.01 -21.34
C SER A 24 27.72 -5.05 -20.64
N CYS A 25 26.78 -5.56 -19.86
CA CYS A 25 26.23 -4.81 -18.73
C CYS A 25 27.08 -5.11 -17.49
N ARG A 26 28.21 -4.39 -17.42
CA ARG A 26 28.96 -4.14 -16.21
C ARG A 26 28.04 -3.34 -15.27
N HIS A 27 27.10 -3.98 -14.59
CA HIS A 27 26.42 -3.36 -13.46
C HIS A 27 27.42 -3.35 -12.31
N GLU A 28 28.17 -2.26 -12.31
CA GLU A 28 29.00 -1.79 -11.22
C GLU A 28 28.30 -2.10 -9.90
N VAL A 29 29.00 -2.86 -9.07
CA VAL A 29 28.68 -3.12 -7.66
C VAL A 29 28.72 -1.76 -6.97
N ASN A 30 27.61 -1.04 -7.03
CA ASN A 30 27.52 0.34 -6.59
C ASN A 30 27.42 0.37 -5.07
N ASP A 31 28.57 0.64 -4.46
CA ASP A 31 28.72 1.58 -3.35
C ASP A 31 28.15 1.20 -1.97
N TYR A 32 28.70 0.14 -1.38
CA TYR A 32 28.61 -0.13 0.07
C TYR A 32 29.62 0.69 0.90
N ARG A 33 30.17 1.80 0.38
CA ARG A 33 31.15 2.65 1.09
C ARG A 33 30.45 3.82 1.79
N HIS A 34 29.71 3.52 2.85
CA HIS A 34 29.51 4.33 4.08
C HIS A 34 28.30 3.82 4.87
N MET A 35 28.36 2.56 5.32
CA MET A 35 27.42 2.05 6.33
C MET A 35 27.90 2.42 7.75
N CYS A 36 28.23 3.69 7.97
CA CYS A 36 28.21 4.22 9.33
C CYS A 36 26.72 4.28 9.71
N ILE A 37 26.28 3.42 10.63
CA ILE A 37 24.92 3.41 11.15
C ILE A 37 24.62 4.81 11.68
N LYS A 38 23.97 5.64 10.87
CA LYS A 38 23.66 7.02 11.24
C LYS A 38 22.52 6.96 12.25
N LEU A 39 22.89 7.05 13.51
CA LEU A 39 21.97 7.15 14.63
C LEU A 39 21.39 8.57 14.70
N LEU A 40 20.15 8.74 14.22
CA LEU A 40 19.45 10.01 14.20
C LEU A 40 18.90 10.38 15.58
N ARG A 41 18.89 11.68 15.88
CA ARG A 41 18.13 12.23 17.01
C ARG A 41 16.64 12.20 16.70
N ILE A 42 15.81 12.36 17.74
CA ILE A 42 14.34 12.36 17.57
C ILE A 42 13.85 13.44 16.59
N GLY A 43 14.48 14.62 16.56
CA GLY A 43 14.12 15.69 15.64
C GLY A 43 14.41 15.31 14.18
N GLU A 44 15.61 14.82 13.91
CA GLU A 44 16.02 14.37 12.58
C GLU A 44 15.18 13.16 12.10
N ALA A 45 14.86 12.24 13.01
CA ALA A 45 13.98 11.10 12.70
C ALA A 45 12.56 11.57 12.37
N ALA A 46 12.02 12.52 13.14
CA ALA A 46 10.69 13.09 12.93
C ALA A 46 10.60 13.82 11.58
N GLU A 47 11.59 14.65 11.27
CA GLU A 47 11.70 15.36 9.99
C GLU A 47 11.78 14.39 8.81
N ARG A 48 12.65 13.38 8.89
CA ARG A 48 12.79 12.36 7.84
C ARG A 48 11.53 11.54 7.60
N LEU A 49 10.75 11.29 8.65
CA LEU A 49 9.50 10.54 8.58
C LEU A 49 8.28 11.42 8.28
N GLY A 50 8.44 12.75 8.26
CA GLY A 50 7.34 13.70 8.06
C GLY A 50 6.31 13.69 9.20
N VAL A 51 6.71 13.33 10.43
CA VAL A 51 5.82 13.25 11.59
C VAL A 51 6.30 14.16 12.71
N SER A 52 5.44 14.41 13.71
CA SER A 52 5.85 15.16 14.89
C SER A 52 6.74 14.32 15.80
N ALA A 53 7.72 14.95 16.45
CA ALA A 53 8.49 14.30 17.52
C ALA A 53 7.60 13.85 18.70
N HIS A 54 6.42 14.47 18.87
CA HIS A 54 5.42 14.05 19.85
C HIS A 54 4.85 12.67 19.49
N LEU A 55 4.55 12.41 18.22
CA LEU A 55 4.08 11.10 17.76
C LEU A 55 5.10 10.00 18.07
N LEU A 56 6.38 10.25 17.80
CA LEU A 56 7.45 9.29 18.11
C LEU A 56 7.56 8.99 19.61
N ARG A 57 7.40 10.02 20.47
CA ARG A 57 7.35 9.83 21.93
C ARG A 57 6.12 9.05 22.37
N HIS A 58 4.97 9.34 21.78
CA HIS A 58 3.73 8.63 22.07
C HIS A 58 3.86 7.15 21.71
N TRP A 59 4.41 6.83 20.54
CA TRP A 59 4.61 5.45 20.07
C TRP A 59 5.60 4.65 20.91
N GLU A 60 6.66 5.30 21.40
CA GLU A 60 7.55 4.70 22.39
C GLU A 60 6.81 4.43 23.71
N ALA A 61 6.01 5.39 24.19
CA ALA A 61 5.30 5.26 25.46
C ALA A 61 4.28 4.10 25.46
N ILE A 62 3.64 3.83 24.33
CA ILE A 62 2.72 2.70 24.15
C ILE A 62 3.42 1.40 23.69
N GLY A 63 4.75 1.41 23.57
CA GLY A 63 5.55 0.21 23.25
C GLY A 63 5.49 -0.24 21.78
N VAL A 64 5.08 0.61 20.84
CA VAL A 64 5.12 0.30 19.40
C VAL A 64 6.58 0.26 18.90
N ILE A 65 7.43 1.12 19.45
CA ILE A 65 8.85 1.23 19.11
C ILE A 65 9.73 1.28 20.36
N THR A 66 10.98 0.86 20.22
CA THR A 66 12.01 0.97 21.26
C THR A 66 13.28 1.58 20.65
N PRO A 67 13.51 2.90 20.75
CA PRO A 67 14.72 3.54 20.24
C PRO A 67 15.94 3.17 21.09
N TYR A 68 17.12 3.19 20.47
CA TYR A 68 18.38 3.05 21.20
C TYR A 68 18.56 4.24 22.16
N ARG A 69 19.10 3.97 23.34
CA ARG A 69 19.49 5.01 24.30
C ARG A 69 20.99 5.06 24.45
N THR A 70 21.54 6.25 24.30
CA THR A 70 22.95 6.54 24.60
C THR A 70 23.20 6.52 26.11
N ALA A 71 24.48 6.48 26.52
CA ALA A 71 24.87 6.53 27.94
C ALA A 71 24.34 7.77 28.69
N SER A 72 24.09 8.87 27.98
CA SER A 72 23.48 10.09 28.54
C SER A 72 21.94 10.06 28.55
N GLY A 73 21.31 8.94 28.19
CA GLY A 73 19.85 8.76 28.16
C GLY A 73 19.15 9.29 26.91
N ALA A 74 19.88 9.89 25.95
CA ALA A 74 19.31 10.44 24.73
C ALA A 74 18.90 9.34 23.72
N ARG A 75 17.73 9.52 23.09
CA ARG A 75 17.17 8.63 22.06
C ARG A 75 17.93 8.71 20.76
N ARG A 76 18.12 7.56 20.12
CA ARG A 76 18.73 7.40 18.82
C ARG A 76 17.95 6.42 17.97
N TYR A 77 17.80 6.76 16.70
CA TYR A 77 17.06 5.99 15.71
C TYR A 77 18.04 5.54 14.62
N ASP A 78 18.23 4.25 14.48
CA ASP A 78 19.00 3.67 13.38
C ASP A 78 18.13 3.53 12.12
N GLN A 79 18.74 3.10 11.02
CA GLN A 79 18.01 2.92 9.77
C GLN A 79 16.90 1.85 9.88
N GLY A 80 17.17 0.74 10.58
CA GLY A 80 16.19 -0.33 10.74
C GLY A 80 14.92 0.13 11.48
N LEU A 81 15.08 0.95 12.52
CA LEU A 81 13.94 1.53 13.24
C LEU A 81 13.19 2.56 12.41
N LEU A 82 13.88 3.34 11.58
CA LEU A 82 13.24 4.28 10.65
C LEU A 82 12.41 3.55 9.58
N ASP A 83 12.89 2.41 9.09
CA ASP A 83 12.14 1.58 8.13
C ASP A 83 10.90 0.97 8.80
N ALA A 84 11.03 0.46 10.03
CA ALA A 84 9.90 -0.03 10.83
C ALA A 84 8.86 1.07 11.11
N LEU A 85 9.32 2.28 11.44
CA LEU A 85 8.46 3.45 11.62
C LEU A 85 7.74 3.84 10.34
N SER A 86 8.42 3.79 9.20
CA SER A 86 7.83 4.08 7.89
C SER A 86 6.71 3.09 7.56
N ILE A 87 6.90 1.80 7.89
CA ILE A 87 5.85 0.78 7.75
C ILE A 87 4.68 1.07 8.68
N ALA A 88 4.95 1.37 9.95
CA ALA A 88 3.91 1.69 10.93
C ALA A 88 3.05 2.88 10.52
N ILE A 89 3.66 3.96 10.02
CA ILE A 89 2.95 5.15 9.52
C ILE A 89 2.03 4.76 8.35
N LYS A 90 2.54 3.99 7.37
CA LYS A 90 1.73 3.52 6.25
C LYS A 90 0.56 2.64 6.69
N CYS A 91 0.78 1.72 7.63
CA CYS A 91 -0.28 0.88 8.18
C CYS A 91 -1.31 1.68 8.97
N GLN A 92 -0.89 2.72 9.70
CA GLN A 92 -1.79 3.63 10.40
C GLN A 92 -2.68 4.38 9.40
N HIS A 93 -2.12 4.95 8.33
CA HIS A 93 -2.89 5.58 7.25
C HIS A 93 -3.84 4.61 6.55
N ALA A 94 -3.48 3.33 6.50
CA ALA A 94 -4.33 2.28 5.98
C ALA A 94 -5.49 1.88 6.92
N GLY A 95 -5.61 2.52 8.10
CA GLY A 95 -6.67 2.27 9.08
C GLY A 95 -6.37 1.15 10.08
N MET A 96 -5.13 0.68 10.15
CA MET A 96 -4.75 -0.36 11.11
C MET A 96 -4.60 0.24 12.53
N PRO A 97 -5.20 -0.35 13.58
CA PRO A 97 -5.06 0.15 14.94
C PRO A 97 -3.64 -0.03 15.47
N LEU A 98 -3.20 0.87 16.37
CA LEU A 98 -1.84 0.87 16.91
C LEU A 98 -1.45 -0.45 17.59
N SER A 99 -2.40 -1.13 18.24
CA SER A 99 -2.17 -2.46 18.84
C SER A 99 -1.85 -3.54 17.78
N ALA A 100 -2.50 -3.49 16.62
CA ALA A 100 -2.18 -4.37 15.50
C ALA A 100 -0.85 -3.99 14.85
N ILE A 101 -0.51 -2.70 14.77
CA ILE A 101 0.79 -2.23 14.27
C ILE A 101 1.93 -2.71 15.18
N ALA A 102 1.76 -2.65 16.51
CA ALA A 102 2.76 -3.17 17.45
C ALA A 102 3.01 -4.67 17.23
N ARG A 103 1.95 -5.47 17.03
CA ARG A 103 2.03 -6.90 16.70
C ARG A 103 2.58 -7.14 15.30
N LEU A 104 2.32 -6.25 14.35
CA LEU A 104 2.88 -6.33 13.01
C LEU A 104 4.40 -6.13 13.03
N LEU A 105 4.91 -5.23 13.86
CA LEU A 105 6.35 -4.97 13.96
C LEU A 105 7.07 -6.03 14.80
N ASN A 106 6.50 -6.40 15.95
CA ASN A 106 7.18 -7.22 16.96
C ASN A 106 6.72 -8.69 17.00
N GLY A 107 5.65 -9.03 16.29
CA GLY A 107 5.02 -10.35 16.34
C GLY A 107 5.62 -11.39 15.40
N GLN A 108 5.15 -12.63 15.54
CA GLN A 108 5.66 -13.77 14.76
C GLN A 108 5.22 -13.70 13.29
N ARG A 109 5.98 -14.33 12.39
CA ARG A 109 5.70 -14.33 10.93
C ARG A 109 4.25 -14.68 10.58
N ARG A 110 3.66 -15.68 11.25
CA ARG A 110 2.27 -16.11 11.00
C ARG A 110 1.26 -15.03 11.38
N GLU A 111 1.43 -14.41 12.54
CA GLU A 111 0.58 -13.34 13.04
C GLU A 111 0.66 -12.10 12.15
N ARG A 112 1.88 -11.69 11.75
CA ARG A 112 2.08 -10.57 10.83
C ARG A 112 1.32 -10.76 9.52
N LYS A 113 1.42 -11.95 8.92
CA LYS A 113 0.69 -12.29 7.68
C LYS A 113 -0.82 -12.21 7.88
N HIS A 114 -1.32 -12.68 9.01
CA HIS A 114 -2.75 -12.65 9.32
C HIS A 114 -3.28 -11.21 9.47
N LEU A 115 -2.57 -10.35 10.21
CA LEU A 115 -2.95 -8.94 10.38
C LEU A 115 -2.95 -8.18 9.05
N VAL A 116 -1.95 -8.41 8.20
CA VAL A 116 -1.88 -7.80 6.87
C VAL A 116 -3.02 -8.29 5.97
N ALA A 117 -3.33 -9.59 6.00
CA ALA A 117 -4.44 -10.14 5.22
C ALA A 117 -5.78 -9.56 5.66
N GLN A 118 -6.03 -9.49 6.97
CA GLN A 118 -7.25 -8.90 7.53
C GLN A 118 -7.41 -7.43 7.12
N GLN A 119 -6.33 -6.62 7.22
CA GLN A 119 -6.38 -5.22 6.82
C GLN A 119 -6.60 -5.07 5.32
N ARG A 120 -5.91 -5.88 4.50
CA ARG A 120 -6.11 -5.91 3.05
C ARG A 120 -7.57 -6.19 2.70
N ASP A 121 -8.18 -7.17 3.34
CA ASP A 121 -9.57 -7.53 3.06
C ASP A 121 -10.54 -6.42 3.50
N ALA A 122 -10.26 -5.73 4.62
CA ALA A 122 -11.03 -4.56 5.05
C ALA A 122 -10.95 -3.42 4.02
N ILE A 123 -9.76 -3.09 3.55
CA ILE A 123 -9.55 -2.06 2.52
C ILE A 123 -10.24 -2.44 1.21
N ASN A 124 -10.13 -3.70 0.78
CA ASN A 124 -10.79 -4.17 -0.44
C ASN A 124 -12.33 -4.05 -0.34
N ARG A 125 -12.92 -4.37 0.81
CA ARG A 125 -14.36 -4.17 1.03
C ARG A 125 -14.75 -2.70 0.91
N GLN A 126 -13.97 -1.81 1.52
CA GLN A 126 -14.20 -0.37 1.42
C GLN A 126 -14.04 0.13 -0.02
N ARG A 127 -13.02 -0.35 -0.75
CA ARG A 127 -12.79 0.00 -2.15
C ARG A 127 -13.97 -0.39 -3.03
N VAL A 128 -14.46 -1.63 -2.92
CA VAL A 128 -15.64 -2.09 -3.69
C VAL A 128 -16.88 -1.23 -3.37
N HIS A 129 -17.06 -0.84 -2.12
CA HIS A 129 -18.17 0.03 -1.73
C HIS A 129 -18.05 1.43 -2.36
N LEU A 130 -16.86 2.04 -2.29
CA LEU A 130 -16.61 3.34 -2.90
C LEU A 130 -16.71 3.31 -4.43
N GLU A 131 -16.20 2.26 -5.08
CA GLU A 131 -16.33 2.04 -6.52
C GLU A 131 -17.82 1.99 -6.95
N ARG A 132 -18.68 1.32 -6.17
CA ARG A 132 -20.13 1.31 -6.44
C ARG A 132 -20.74 2.70 -6.33
N ILE A 133 -20.36 3.49 -5.32
CA ILE A 133 -20.85 4.87 -5.16
C ILE A 133 -20.40 5.73 -6.33
N VAL A 134 -19.12 5.64 -6.73
CA VAL A 134 -18.59 6.38 -7.89
C VAL A 134 -19.37 6.03 -9.15
N ASN A 135 -19.59 4.74 -9.43
CA ASN A 135 -20.38 4.32 -10.59
C ASN A 135 -21.81 4.88 -10.59
N PHE A 136 -22.44 4.99 -9.42
CA PHE A 136 -23.75 5.62 -9.30
C PHE A 136 -23.69 7.13 -9.58
N LEU A 137 -22.69 7.83 -9.05
CA LEU A 137 -22.50 9.26 -9.32
C LEU A 137 -22.23 9.51 -10.81
N ASP A 138 -21.37 8.70 -11.44
CA ASP A 138 -21.08 8.78 -12.87
C ASP A 138 -22.35 8.56 -13.71
N HIS A 139 -23.18 7.57 -13.34
CA HIS A 139 -24.46 7.36 -13.99
C HIS A 139 -25.38 8.57 -13.88
N VAL A 140 -25.49 9.18 -12.68
CA VAL A 140 -26.35 10.36 -12.47
C VAL A 140 -25.90 11.53 -13.34
N LEU A 141 -24.59 11.70 -13.56
CA LEU A 141 -24.04 12.76 -14.43
C LEU A 141 -24.42 12.55 -15.90
N GLU A 142 -24.58 11.32 -16.35
CA GLU A 142 -24.95 10.96 -17.73
C GLU A 142 -26.47 10.78 -17.92
N CYS A 143 -27.22 10.70 -16.82
CA CYS A 143 -28.64 10.39 -16.84
C CYS A 143 -29.46 11.58 -17.36
N SER A 144 -30.31 11.32 -18.35
CA SER A 144 -31.18 12.34 -18.96
C SER A 144 -32.58 12.45 -18.33
N HIS A 145 -32.86 11.71 -17.25
CA HIS A 145 -34.18 11.71 -16.63
C HIS A 145 -34.42 13.02 -15.86
N PRO A 146 -35.61 13.63 -15.94
CA PRO A 146 -35.93 14.87 -15.21
C PRO A 146 -35.82 14.73 -13.68
N VAL A 147 -36.03 13.51 -13.17
CA VAL A 147 -35.88 13.18 -11.75
C VAL A 147 -35.06 11.89 -11.61
N VAL A 148 -33.96 11.96 -10.86
CA VAL A 148 -33.03 10.83 -10.63
C VAL A 148 -33.75 9.57 -10.15
N ARG A 149 -34.77 9.74 -9.30
CA ARG A 149 -35.56 8.63 -8.75
C ARG A 149 -36.40 7.91 -9.79
N GLU A 150 -36.63 8.46 -10.97
CA GLU A 150 -37.42 7.82 -12.04
C GLU A 150 -36.56 6.98 -12.98
N CYS A 151 -35.23 7.08 -12.85
CA CYS A 151 -34.31 6.23 -13.59
C CYS A 151 -34.24 4.83 -12.95
N PRO A 152 -34.51 3.74 -13.71
CA PRO A 152 -34.41 2.38 -13.19
C PRO A 152 -33.03 2.05 -12.62
N ALA A 153 -31.95 2.44 -13.30
CA ALA A 153 -30.58 2.19 -12.84
C ALA A 153 -30.26 2.91 -11.51
N CYS A 154 -30.79 4.12 -11.31
CA CYS A 154 -30.66 4.83 -10.04
C CYS A 154 -31.45 4.15 -8.91
N GLN A 155 -32.66 3.66 -9.20
CA GLN A 155 -33.48 2.94 -8.22
C GLN A 155 -32.86 1.60 -7.81
N ASP A 156 -32.28 0.87 -8.77
CA ASP A 156 -31.60 -0.40 -8.53
C ASP A 156 -30.41 -0.22 -7.57
N PHE A 157 -29.63 0.85 -7.77
CA PHE A 157 -28.54 1.19 -6.86
C PHE A 157 -29.05 1.40 -5.43
N VAL A 158 -30.07 2.24 -5.22
CA VAL A 158 -30.62 2.54 -3.88
C VAL A 158 -31.19 1.29 -3.21
N SER A 159 -31.85 0.41 -3.97
CA SER A 159 -32.44 -0.82 -3.45
C SER A 159 -31.38 -1.86 -3.04
N SER A 160 -30.18 -1.80 -3.62
CA SER A 160 -29.06 -2.71 -3.32
C SER A 160 -28.20 -2.31 -2.11
N VAL A 161 -28.48 -1.16 -1.49
CA VAL A 161 -27.71 -0.61 -0.35
C VAL A 161 -28.22 -1.12 1.02
N SER A 162 -29.27 -1.95 1.04
CA SER A 162 -29.78 -2.62 2.25
C SER A 162 -29.01 -3.89 2.59
#